data_AF-K2DAI1-F1
#
_entry.id   AF-K2DAI1-F1
#
_cell.length_a   1.000
_cell.length_b   1.000
_cell.length_c   1.000
_cell.angle_alpha   90.00
_cell.angle_beta   90.00
_cell.angle_gamma   90.00
#
_symmetry.space_group_name_H-M   'P 1'
#
loop_
_entity.id
_entity.type
_entity.pdbx_description
1 polymer ?
#
loop_
_entity_poly.entity_id
_entity_poly.type
_entity_poly.pdbx_seq_one_letter_code
_entity_poly.pdbx_strand_id
1 'polypeptide(L)'
;MNKKELVEILLEKRFGTKNPAEIENIVEVNVFESIDDSENPLGIGVELILEDENSNEIKEEYQITKEGVIYSWGDTPVIDKKSLLHTPEIE
;
A
#
# COMPACT_ATOMS: atom_id res chain seq x y z
N MET A 1 -0.82 -15.52 -4.14
CA MET A 1 0.34 -14.66 -4.41
C MET A 1 1.31 -14.81 -3.25
N ASN A 2 2.61 -14.81 -3.53
CA ASN A 2 3.64 -14.78 -2.49
C ASN A 2 3.85 -13.33 -2.00
N LYS A 3 4.57 -13.16 -0.87
CA LYS A 3 4.80 -11.83 -0.27
C LYS A 3 5.50 -10.87 -1.23
N LYS A 4 6.43 -11.36 -2.04
CA LYS A 4 7.17 -10.54 -3.02
C LYS A 4 6.23 -10.00 -4.10
N GLU A 5 5.38 -10.84 -4.67
CA GLU A 5 4.39 -10.43 -5.68
C GLU A 5 3.43 -9.37 -5.14
N LEU A 6 3.03 -9.48 -3.86
CA LEU A 6 2.17 -8.49 -3.22
C LEU A 6 2.86 -7.13 -3.09
N VAL A 7 4.14 -7.11 -2.69
CA VAL A 7 4.94 -5.88 -2.65
C VAL A 7 5.13 -5.30 -4.05
N GLU A 8 5.42 -6.13 -5.06
CA GLU A 8 5.54 -5.68 -6.45
C GLU A 8 4.25 -5.03 -6.96
N ILE A 9 3.08 -5.57 -6.58
CA ILE A 9 1.77 -4.97 -6.90
C ILE A 9 1.63 -3.59 -6.24
N LEU A 10 2.01 -3.45 -4.96
CA LEU A 10 2.00 -2.15 -4.29
C LEU A 10 2.90 -1.14 -5.00
N LEU A 11 4.15 -1.52 -5.29
CA LEU A 11 5.09 -0.63 -5.95
C LEU A 11 4.61 -0.23 -7.35
N GLU A 12 4.08 -1.19 -8.13
CA GLU A 12 3.54 -0.94 -9.46
C GLU A 12 2.35 0.03 -9.41
N LYS A 13 1.47 -0.13 -8.41
CA LYS A 13 0.31 0.74 -8.24
C LYS A 13 0.68 2.15 -7.75
N ARG A 14 1.64 2.26 -6.83
CA ARG A 14 2.01 3.53 -6.18
C ARG A 14 3.02 4.36 -6.98
N PHE A 15 3.95 3.70 -7.67
CA PHE A 15 5.09 4.33 -8.34
C PHE A 15 5.21 3.97 -9.83
N GLY A 16 4.39 3.04 -10.34
CA GLY A 16 4.43 2.62 -11.75
C GLY A 16 5.55 1.62 -12.09
N THR A 17 6.29 1.11 -11.10
CA THR A 17 7.34 0.10 -11.28
C THR A 17 7.28 -0.97 -10.19
N LYS A 18 7.69 -2.20 -10.50
CA LYS A 18 7.82 -3.31 -9.54
C LYS A 18 9.18 -3.31 -8.83
N ASN A 19 10.13 -2.52 -9.32
CA ASN A 19 11.49 -2.54 -8.83
C ASN A 19 11.72 -1.37 -7.86
N PRO A 20 11.96 -1.63 -6.56
CA PRO A 20 12.21 -0.56 -5.59
C PRO A 20 13.46 0.27 -5.93
N ALA A 21 14.45 -0.30 -6.63
CA ALA A 21 15.66 0.41 -7.02
C ALA A 21 15.44 1.51 -8.09
N GLU A 22 14.29 1.50 -8.77
CA GLU A 22 13.91 2.55 -9.72
C GLU A 22 13.15 3.71 -9.05
N ILE A 23 12.91 3.63 -7.74
CA ILE A 23 12.13 4.61 -6.99
C ILE A 23 13.09 5.46 -6.17
N GLU A 24 13.42 6.64 -6.68
CA GLU A 24 14.47 7.51 -6.14
C GLU A 24 14.25 7.96 -4.70
N ASN A 25 12.99 8.02 -4.27
CA ASN A 25 12.61 8.52 -2.96
C ASN A 25 12.24 7.43 -1.95
N ILE A 26 12.40 6.14 -2.27
CA ILE A 26 12.25 5.07 -1.27
C ILE A 26 13.53 4.94 -0.46
N VAL A 27 13.39 5.10 0.85
CA VAL A 27 14.45 4.86 1.83
C VAL A 27 14.40 3.41 2.29
N GLU A 28 13.22 2.92 2.67
CA GLU A 28 13.05 1.57 3.23
C GLU A 28 11.68 0.98 2.89
N VAL A 29 11.62 -0.35 2.75
CA VAL A 29 10.40 -1.13 2.56
C VAL A 29 10.36 -2.22 3.62
N ASN A 30 9.49 -2.05 4.62
CA ASN A 30 9.29 -2.99 5.70
C ASN A 30 8.05 -3.84 5.43
N VAL A 31 8.21 -5.17 5.41
CA VAL A 31 7.10 -6.10 5.19
C VAL A 31 6.84 -6.88 6.46
N PHE A 32 5.61 -6.82 6.95
CA PHE A 32 5.18 -7.55 8.14
C PHE A 32 3.95 -8.40 7.83
N GLU A 33 3.84 -9.55 8.49
CA GLU A 33 2.63 -10.35 8.39
C GLU A 33 1.57 -9.71 9.28
N SER A 34 0.41 -9.40 8.70
CA SER A 34 -0.76 -9.01 9.48
C SER A 34 -1.28 -10.29 10.15
N ILE A 35 -0.83 -10.51 11.37
CA ILE A 35 -1.26 -11.64 12.21
C ILE A 35 -2.58 -11.20 12.85
N ASP A 36 -3.68 -11.40 12.12
CA ASP A 36 -4.98 -11.46 12.79
C ASP A 36 -5.08 -12.84 13.45
N ASP A 37 -5.53 -12.90 14.71
CA ASP A 37 -5.69 -14.13 15.51
C ASP A 37 -6.70 -15.13 14.88
N SER A 38 -7.36 -14.75 13.79
CA SER A 38 -8.11 -15.67 12.94
C SER A 38 -7.17 -16.51 12.07
N GLU A 39 -7.41 -17.82 12.00
CA GLU A 39 -6.67 -18.84 11.20
C GLU A 39 -6.55 -18.57 9.68
N ASN A 40 -6.91 -17.38 9.19
CA ASN A 40 -6.77 -16.92 7.82
C ASN A 40 -6.09 -15.54 7.77
N PRO A 41 -4.77 -15.46 7.51
CA PRO A 41 -4.12 -14.17 7.33
C PRO A 41 -4.77 -13.45 6.13
N LEU A 42 -5.30 -12.26 6.37
CA LEU A 42 -5.99 -11.43 5.37
C LEU A 42 -5.02 -10.97 4.27
N GLY A 43 -3.72 -10.92 4.55
CA GLY A 43 -2.71 -10.41 3.64
C GLY A 43 -1.36 -10.12 4.30
N ILE A 44 -0.64 -9.12 3.79
CA ILE A 44 0.59 -8.56 4.38
C ILE A 44 0.42 -7.07 4.70
N GLY A 45 1.08 -6.60 5.74
CA GLY A 45 1.33 -5.18 5.95
C GLY A 45 2.64 -4.78 5.30
N VAL A 46 2.67 -3.57 4.73
CA VAL A 46 3.86 -2.97 4.15
C VAL A 46 3.98 -1.53 4.66
N GLU A 47 5.08 -1.19 5.28
CA GLU A 47 5.46 0.19 5.61
C GLU A 47 6.51 0.65 4.59
N LEU A 48 6.25 1.78 3.95
CA LEU A 48 7.18 2.47 3.07
C LEU A 48 7.71 3.69 3.81
N ILE A 49 9.04 3.78 3.93
CA ILE A 49 9.72 4.99 4.37
C ILE A 49 10.21 5.71 3.11
N LEU A 50 9.70 6.91 2.89
CA LEU A 50 9.99 7.77 1.74
C LEU A 50 10.74 9.02 2.19
N GLU A 51 11.54 9.60 1.32
CA GLU A 51 12.15 10.91 1.51
C GLU A 51 11.39 11.98 0.68
N ASP A 52 11.08 13.12 1.28
CA ASP A 52 10.47 14.26 0.58
C ASP A 52 11.54 15.21 -0.03
N GLU A 53 11.09 16.23 -0.76
CA GLU A 53 11.98 17.23 -1.39
C GLU A 53 12.82 18.05 -0.39
N ASN A 54 12.48 18.01 0.90
CA ASN A 54 13.17 18.70 1.98
C ASN A 54 14.04 17.75 2.83
N SER A 55 14.25 16.51 2.38
CA SER A 55 14.95 15.45 3.11
C SER A 55 14.27 15.07 4.44
N ASN A 56 12.95 15.20 4.54
CA ASN A 56 12.17 14.65 5.64
C ASN A 56 11.70 13.23 5.30
N GLU A 57 11.71 12.36 6.31
CA GLU A 57 11.15 11.02 6.21
C GLU A 57 9.63 11.04 6.33
N ILE A 58 8.93 10.52 5.32
CA ILE A 58 7.50 10.27 5.29
C ILE A 58 7.27 8.77 5.43
N LYS A 59 6.33 8.38 6.28
CA LYS A 59 5.91 6.99 6.44
C LYS A 59 4.54 6.77 5.83
N GLU A 60 4.42 5.81 4.93
CA GLU A 60 3.15 5.35 4.36
C GLU A 60 2.94 3.87 4.74
N GLU A 61 1.80 3.55 5.37
CA GLU A 61 1.46 2.17 5.75
C GLU A 61 0.37 1.61 4.84
N TYR A 62 0.55 0.36 4.41
CA TYR A 62 -0.35 -0.34 3.50
C TYR A 62 -0.69 -1.73 4.01
N GLN A 63 -1.92 -2.17 3.79
CA GLN A 63 -2.36 -3.55 3.94
C GLN A 63 -2.71 -4.10 2.56
N ILE A 64 -2.07 -5.20 2.16
CA ILE A 64 -2.29 -5.84 0.86
C ILE A 64 -2.92 -7.21 1.10
N THR A 65 -4.11 -7.46 0.57
CA THR A 65 -4.78 -8.76 0.72
C THR A 65 -4.11 -9.84 -0.13
N LYS A 66 -4.39 -11.12 0.14
CA LYS A 66 -3.95 -12.23 -0.72
C LYS A 66 -4.44 -12.13 -2.17
N GLU A 67 -5.50 -11.37 -2.41
CA GLU A 67 -6.10 -11.07 -3.72
C GLU A 67 -5.45 -9.86 -4.40
N GLY A 68 -4.51 -9.17 -3.74
CA GLY A 68 -3.81 -8.00 -4.27
C GLY A 68 -4.57 -6.67 -4.08
N VAL A 69 -5.59 -6.64 -3.22
CA VAL A 69 -6.29 -5.40 -2.85
C VAL A 69 -5.45 -4.62 -1.86
N ILE A 70 -5.23 -3.33 -2.09
CA ILE A 70 -4.37 -2.46 -1.27
C ILE A 70 -5.24 -1.48 -0.48
N TYR A 71 -4.99 -1.37 0.82
CA TYR A 71 -5.55 -0.36 1.72
C TYR A 71 -4.41 0.47 2.30
N SER A 72 -4.55 1.80 2.38
CA SER A 72 -3.60 2.68 3.05
C SER A 72 -4.11 3.09 4.43
N TRP A 73 -3.23 3.09 5.43
CA TRP A 73 -3.50 3.57 6.80
C TRP A 73 -2.62 4.79 7.05
N GLY A 74 -3.23 5.88 7.53
CA GLY A 74 -2.59 7.20 7.60
C GLY A 74 -3.25 8.18 6.62
N ASP A 75 -3.43 9.43 7.04
CA ASP A 75 -4.16 10.49 6.33
C ASP A 75 -3.64 10.73 4.89
N THR A 76 -4.16 9.97 3.93
CA THR A 76 -4.54 10.39 2.57
C THR A 76 -5.27 9.20 1.92
N PRO A 77 -6.57 9.32 1.58
CA PRO A 77 -7.26 8.27 0.84
C PRO A 77 -6.67 8.17 -0.58
N VAL A 78 -5.97 7.08 -0.89
CA VAL A 78 -5.76 6.64 -2.28
C VAL A 78 -7.07 6.00 -2.76
N ILE A 79 -8.14 6.80 -2.79
CA ILE A 79 -9.39 6.42 -3.42
C ILE A 79 -9.47 7.28 -4.67
N ASP A 80 -9.30 6.62 -5.81
CA ASP A 80 -9.57 7.15 -7.14
C ASP A 80 -10.86 7.99 -7.08
N LYS A 81 -10.81 9.27 -7.47
CA LYS A 81 -12.00 10.14 -7.50
C LYS A 81 -13.14 9.55 -8.37
N LYS A 82 -12.88 8.53 -9.20
CA LYS A 82 -13.92 7.80 -9.94
C LYS A 82 -14.69 6.78 -9.10
N SER A 83 -14.17 6.34 -7.95
CA SER A 83 -14.85 5.38 -7.07
C SER A 83 -15.87 6.03 -6.12
N LEU A 84 -15.88 7.37 -6.00
CA LEU A 84 -16.87 8.12 -5.21
C LEU A 84 -18.16 8.45 -5.98
N LEU A 85 -18.21 8.16 -7.29
CA LEU A 85 -19.42 8.29 -8.09
C LEU A 85 -20.17 6.96 -8.09
N HIS A 86 -20.78 6.58 -6.97
CA HIS A 86 -21.94 5.68 -6.84
C HIS A 86 -22.28 5.56 -5.35
N THR A 87 -22.47 6.68 -4.67
CA THR A 87 -23.29 6.66 -3.46
C THR A 87 -24.74 6.70 -3.95
N PRO A 88 -25.56 5.65 -3.77
CA PRO A 88 -26.98 5.79 -4.03
C PRO A 88 -27.53 6.85 -3.06
N GLU A 89 -28.19 7.87 -3.61
CA GLU A 89 -29.03 8.75 -2.80
C GLU A 89 -30.10 7.88 -2.14
N ILE A 90 -30.09 7.85 -0.81
CA ILE A 90 -31.13 7.20 -0.03
C ILE A 90 -32.33 8.16 -0.08
N GLU A 91 -33.36 7.82 -0.85
CA GLU A 91 -34.69 8.44 -0.75
C GLU A 91 -35.37 8.08 0.58
#